data_AF-A0A2N2GDN7-F1
#
_entry.id   AF-A0A2N2GDN7-F1
#
_cell.length_a   1.000
_cell.length_b   1.000
_cell.length_c   1.000
_cell.angle_alpha   90.00
_cell.angle_beta   90.00
_cell.angle_gamma   90.00
#
_symmetry.space_group_name_H-M   'P 1'
#
loop_
_entity.id
_entity.type
_entity.pdbx_description
1 polymer ?
#
loop_
_entity_poly.entity_id
_entity_poly.type
_entity_poly.pdbx_seq_one_letter_code
_entity_poly.pdbx_strand_id
1 'polypeptide(L)'
;MQKTKKYQISPQNENGSPKKKLGQVVVIEDRCKGCGFCIANCPRQVLRFSSTFNKKGYHPPEVNDASRCVNCHFCEVLCPEFAIYSIEFDDFNE
;
A
#
# COMPACT_ATOMS: atom_id res chain seq x y z
N MET A 1 20.27 -13.49 28.09
CA MET A 1 19.85 -12.13 27.70
C MET A 1 20.00 -11.98 26.20
N GLN A 2 18.92 -11.75 25.45
CA GLN A 2 19.02 -11.42 24.03
C GLN A 2 19.49 -9.96 23.91
N LYS A 3 20.68 -9.75 23.33
CA LYS A 3 21.19 -8.42 23.01
C LYS A 3 20.50 -7.93 21.74
N THR A 4 19.69 -6.88 21.81
CA THR A 4 19.12 -6.22 20.64
C THR A 4 20.04 -5.08 20.19
N LYS A 5 20.21 -4.95 18.87
CA LYS A 5 21.07 -3.96 18.21
C LYS A 5 20.21 -3.08 17.30
N LYS A 6 20.42 -1.77 17.35
CA LYS A 6 19.75 -0.80 16.48
C LYS A 6 20.59 -0.52 15.24
N TYR A 7 19.91 -0.20 14.13
CA TYR A 7 20.49 0.08 12.81
C TYR A 7 20.01 1.46 12.33
N GLN A 8 20.88 2.17 11.61
CA GLN A 8 20.63 3.53 11.12
C GLN A 8 19.66 3.56 9.91
N ILE A 9 18.92 4.66 9.77
CA ILE A 9 18.07 5.07 8.64
C ILE A 9 18.71 6.40 8.13
N SER A 10 18.87 6.78 6.85
CA SER A 10 18.04 6.67 5.64
C SER A 10 18.90 6.90 4.37
N PRO A 11 18.43 6.50 3.17
CA PRO A 11 18.85 7.12 1.92
C PRO A 11 18.48 8.62 1.91
N GLN A 12 19.46 9.47 1.58
CA GLN A 12 19.31 10.92 1.51
C GLN A 12 19.15 11.36 0.05
N ASN A 13 18.28 12.34 -0.18
CA ASN A 13 18.27 13.10 -1.44
C ASN A 13 19.56 13.94 -1.55
N GLU A 14 19.87 14.47 -2.73
CA GLU A 14 21.09 15.28 -2.99
C GLU A 14 21.24 16.49 -2.04
N ASN A 15 20.11 16.98 -1.51
CA ASN A 15 20.03 18.07 -0.55
C ASN A 15 20.06 17.62 0.93
N GLY A 16 20.36 16.35 1.21
CA GLY A 16 20.41 15.78 2.56
C GLY A 16 19.04 15.49 3.20
N SER A 17 17.92 15.74 2.50
CA SER A 17 16.59 15.44 3.02
C SER A 17 16.24 13.95 2.90
N PRO A 18 15.39 13.39 3.79
CA PRO A 18 14.95 12.00 3.67
C PRO A 18 14.23 11.76 2.34
N LYS A 19 14.67 10.76 1.55
CA LYS A 19 13.99 10.38 0.30
C LYS A 19 12.56 9.91 0.60
N LYS A 20 11.56 10.64 0.10
CA LYS A 20 10.15 10.23 0.21
C LYS A 20 9.94 9.00 -0.68
N LYS A 21 9.71 7.84 -0.06
CA LYS A 21 9.27 6.65 -0.78
C LYS A 21 7.80 6.81 -1.18
N LEU A 22 7.53 6.84 -2.48
CA LEU A 22 6.17 6.76 -3.01
C LEU A 22 5.86 5.30 -3.31
N GLY A 23 4.60 4.91 -3.10
CA GLY A 23 4.13 3.56 -3.39
C GLY A 23 3.09 3.52 -4.48
N GLN A 24 3.10 2.46 -5.27
CA GLN A 24 2.01 2.09 -6.17
C GLN A 24 1.19 0.97 -5.52
N VAL A 25 -0.14 1.13 -5.48
CA VAL A 25 -1.04 0.10 -4.96
C VAL A 25 -1.48 -0.79 -6.11
N VAL A 26 -1.42 -2.11 -5.91
CA VAL A 26 -1.91 -3.11 -6.86
C VAL A 26 -3.02 -3.91 -6.19
N VAL A 27 -4.14 -4.09 -6.90
CA VAL A 27 -5.31 -4.83 -6.45
C VAL A 27 -5.55 -6.01 -7.37
N ILE A 28 -5.64 -7.21 -6.81
CA ILE A 28 -6.03 -8.43 -7.50
C ILE A 28 -7.54 -8.60 -7.32
N GLU A 29 -8.33 -7.93 -8.17
CA GLU A 29 -9.79 -7.83 -8.02
C GLU A 29 -10.48 -9.20 -7.90
N ASP A 30 -10.00 -10.20 -8.64
CA ASP A 30 -10.56 -11.56 -8.62
C ASP A 30 -10.39 -12.27 -7.26
N ARG A 31 -9.50 -11.80 -6.37
CA ARG A 31 -9.35 -12.32 -5.00
C ARG A 31 -10.17 -11.54 -3.97
N CYS A 32 -10.46 -10.27 -4.23
CA CYS A 32 -11.06 -9.39 -3.24
C CYS A 32 -12.49 -9.80 -2.86
N LYS A 33 -12.80 -9.75 -1.55
CA LYS A 33 -14.13 -9.99 -0.96
C LYS A 33 -14.79 -8.72 -0.39
N GLY A 34 -14.30 -7.53 -0.74
CA GLY A 34 -14.93 -6.25 -0.38
C GLY A 34 -15.02 -5.93 1.12
N CYS A 35 -14.18 -6.54 1.98
CA CYS A 35 -14.27 -6.36 3.43
C CYS A 35 -13.88 -4.94 3.93
N GLY A 36 -13.16 -4.17 3.13
CA GLY A 36 -12.79 -2.79 3.45
C GLY A 36 -11.67 -2.61 4.49
N PHE A 37 -11.04 -3.66 5.00
CA PHE A 37 -9.98 -3.51 6.02
C PHE A 37 -8.80 -2.66 5.53
N CYS A 38 -8.37 -2.84 4.28
CA CYS A 38 -7.31 -2.02 3.69
C CYS A 38 -7.71 -0.54 3.57
N ILE A 39 -8.99 -0.24 3.32
CA ILE A 39 -9.52 1.13 3.23
C ILE A 39 -9.52 1.77 4.62
N ALA A 40 -10.15 1.10 5.59
CA ALA A 40 -10.32 1.62 6.95
C ALA A 40 -8.98 1.88 7.66
N ASN A 41 -7.96 1.08 7.36
CA ASN A 41 -6.67 1.12 8.06
C ASN A 41 -5.54 1.72 7.22
N CYS A 42 -5.83 2.29 6.04
CA CYS A 42 -4.81 3.01 5.30
C CYS A 42 -4.44 4.30 6.07
N PRO A 43 -3.22 4.44 6.63
CA PRO A 43 -2.86 5.60 7.45
C PRO A 43 -2.82 6.90 6.64
N ARG A 44 -2.80 6.78 5.30
CA ARG A 44 -2.77 7.90 4.36
C ARG A 44 -4.09 8.09 3.62
N GLN A 45 -5.11 7.28 3.90
CA GLN A 45 -6.45 7.34 3.27
C GLN A 45 -6.38 7.38 1.73
N VAL A 46 -5.51 6.53 1.17
CA VAL A 46 -5.26 6.43 -0.28
C VAL A 46 -6.39 5.67 -0.98
N LEU A 47 -7.13 4.83 -0.26
CA LEU A 47 -8.09 3.89 -0.83
C LEU A 47 -9.53 4.31 -0.53
N ARG A 48 -10.44 3.99 -1.44
CA ARG A 48 -11.90 4.05 -1.27
C ARG A 48 -12.53 2.79 -1.89
N PHE A 49 -13.80 2.54 -1.63
CA PHE A 49 -14.52 1.50 -2.38
C PHE A 49 -14.69 1.93 -3.84
N SER A 50 -14.49 1.01 -4.77
CA SER A 50 -14.79 1.25 -6.19
C SER A 50 -16.29 1.41 -6.39
N SER A 51 -16.66 2.18 -7.42
CA SER A 51 -18.05 2.25 -7.89
C SER A 51 -18.48 1.02 -8.69
N THR A 52 -17.51 0.24 -9.19
CA THR A 52 -17.72 -0.99 -9.97
C THR A 52 -17.71 -2.24 -9.10
N PHE A 53 -18.29 -3.32 -9.62
CA PHE A 53 -18.22 -4.65 -9.01
C PHE A 53 -17.15 -5.50 -9.70
N ASN A 54 -16.45 -6.33 -8.93
CA ASN A 54 -15.65 -7.42 -9.47
C ASN A 54 -16.55 -8.59 -9.91
N LYS A 55 -15.97 -9.64 -10.51
CA LYS A 55 -16.70 -10.84 -10.98
C LYS A 55 -17.47 -11.60 -9.88
N LYS A 56 -17.16 -11.34 -8.60
CA LYS A 56 -17.80 -11.95 -7.43
C LYS A 56 -18.91 -11.08 -6.83
N GLY A 57 -19.17 -9.89 -7.40
CA GLY A 57 -20.20 -8.97 -6.91
C GLY A 57 -19.77 -8.12 -5.72
N TYR A 58 -18.48 -8.01 -5.42
CA TYR A 58 -17.95 -7.11 -4.38
C TYR A 58 -17.45 -5.81 -4.99
N HIS A 59 -17.46 -4.72 -4.20
CA HIS A 59 -16.73 -3.49 -4.51
C HIS A 59 -15.27 -3.61 -4.02
N PRO A 60 -14.29 -3.89 -4.90
CA PRO A 60 -12.88 -3.86 -4.52
C PRO A 60 -12.44 -2.44 -4.10
N PRO A 61 -11.30 -2.30 -3.39
CA PRO A 61 -10.71 -0.99 -3.16
C PRO A 61 -10.18 -0.41 -4.48
N GLU A 62 -10.34 0.90 -4.66
CA GLU A 62 -9.69 1.69 -5.72
C GLU A 62 -8.86 2.83 -5.13
N VAL A 63 -7.86 3.29 -5.88
CA VAL A 63 -6.97 4.38 -5.45
C VAL A 63 -7.66 5.72 -5.66
N ASN A 64 -7.82 6.48 -4.57
CA ASN A 64 -8.35 7.83 -4.58
C ASN A 64 -7.25 8.88 -4.86
N ASP A 65 -6.07 8.71 -4.25
CA ASP A 65 -4.93 9.63 -4.40
C ASP A 65 -3.61 8.86 -4.28
N ALA A 66 -3.03 8.49 -5.43
CA ALA A 66 -1.80 7.72 -5.51
C ALA A 66 -0.59 8.46 -4.90
N SER A 67 -0.57 9.80 -4.94
CA SER A 67 0.56 10.63 -4.49
C SER A 67 0.83 10.56 -2.97
N ARG A 68 -0.13 10.00 -2.23
CA ARG A 68 -0.10 9.87 -0.78
C ARG A 68 0.34 8.50 -0.28
N CYS A 69 0.44 7.49 -1.14
CA CYS A 69 0.92 6.18 -0.75
C CYS A 69 2.42 6.25 -0.42
N VAL A 70 2.80 5.75 0.76
CA VAL A 70 4.18 5.75 1.27
C VAL A 70 4.78 4.36 1.35
N ASN A 71 4.23 3.43 0.57
CA ASN A 71 4.62 2.01 0.54
C ASN A 71 4.75 1.36 1.94
N CYS A 72 3.74 1.54 2.79
CA CYS A 72 3.78 1.06 4.19
C CYS A 72 3.38 -0.41 4.37
N HIS A 73 2.91 -1.09 3.33
CA HIS A 73 2.46 -2.50 3.35
C HIS A 73 1.30 -2.83 4.32
N PHE A 74 0.68 -1.85 4.98
CA PHE A 74 -0.47 -2.11 5.88
C PHE A 74 -1.65 -2.77 5.16
N CYS A 75 -1.92 -2.34 3.92
CA CYS A 75 -3.00 -2.94 3.13
C CYS A 75 -2.77 -4.43 2.83
N GLU A 76 -1.51 -4.84 2.70
CA GLU A 76 -1.09 -6.22 2.45
C GLU A 76 -1.28 -7.09 3.70
N VAL A 77 -0.70 -6.64 4.83
CA VAL A 77 -0.75 -7.37 6.11
C VAL A 77 -2.19 -7.55 6.61
N LEU A 78 -3.07 -6.57 6.35
CA LEU A 78 -4.46 -6.62 6.81
C LEU A 78 -5.41 -7.34 5.86
N CYS A 79 -4.99 -7.69 4.65
CA CYS A 79 -5.87 -8.32 3.69
C CYS A 79 -5.95 -9.85 3.95
N PRO A 80 -7.09 -10.39 4.39
CA PRO A 80 -7.21 -11.83 4.63
C PRO A 80 -7.15 -12.67 3.35
N GLU A 81 -7.35 -12.04 2.19
CA GLU A 81 -7.37 -12.70 0.88
C GLU A 81 -6.08 -12.50 0.07
N PHE A 82 -5.11 -11.74 0.61
CA PHE A 82 -3.90 -11.31 -0.12
C PHE A 82 -4.25 -10.74 -1.51
N ALA A 83 -5.29 -9.90 -1.54
CA ALA A 83 -5.88 -9.33 -2.76
C ALA A 83 -5.37 -7.92 -3.07
N ILE A 84 -4.46 -7.37 -2.27
CA ILE A 84 -3.92 -6.02 -2.41
C ILE A 84 -2.50 -5.99 -1.84
N TYR A 85 -1.61 -5.25 -2.49
CA TYR A 85 -0.24 -5.00 -2.03
C TYR A 85 0.25 -3.64 -2.54
N SER A 86 1.39 -3.18 -2.02
CA SER A 86 2.08 -1.98 -2.52
C SER A 86 3.53 -2.29 -2.89
N ILE A 87 4.04 -1.56 -3.86
CA ILE A 87 5.42 -1.63 -4.36
C ILE A 87 6.01 -0.22 -4.43
N GLU A 88 7.33 -0.10 -4.42
CA GLU A 88 7.97 1.22 -4.53
C GLU A 88 7.76 1.74 -5.96
N PHE A 89 7.42 3.02 -6.10
CA PHE A 89 7.09 3.60 -7.40
C PHE A 89 8.30 3.61 -8.37
N ASP A 90 9.52 3.54 -7.84
CA ASP A 90 10.74 3.49 -8.64
C ASP A 90 10.92 2.13 -9.38
N ASP A 91 10.13 1.10 -9.04
CA ASP A 91 10.27 -0.29 -9.56
C ASP A 91 9.72 -0.50 -10.99
N PHE A 92 9.13 0.51 -11.66
CA PHE A 92 8.53 0.39 -13.00
C PHE A 92 9.18 1.22 -14.11
N ASN A 93 10.26 1.95 -13.84
CA ASN A 93 10.98 2.72 -14.87
C ASN A 93 12.12 1.93 -15.52
N GLU A 94 12.01 0.60 -15.57
CA GLU A 94 12.96 -0.30 -16.24
C GLU A 94 12.39 -0.83 -17.56
#